data_AF-A0A851YSI2-F1
#
_entry.id   AF-A0A851YSI2-F1
#
_cell.length_a   1.000
_cell.length_b   1.000
_cell.length_c   1.000
_cell.angle_alpha   90.00
_cell.angle_beta   90.00
_cell.angle_gamma   90.00
#
_symmetry.space_group_name_H-M   'P 1'
#
loop_
_entity.id
_entity.type
_entity.pdbx_description
1 polymer ?
#
loop_
_entity_poly.entity_id
_entity_poly.type
_entity_poly.pdbx_seq_one_letter_code
_entity_poly.pdbx_strand_id
1 'polypeptide(L)'
;KEMELLTREREEKSLMLSQITSLRNTKRDDRNCRELHCLLQSRNEYDSVIRERKALLDDLDKQILELEKNIVIQKRRMVKAKQAKSSKRLQKETEKLETHLHNLTVQRDTNTSRNERLREEIKDLQTQKAVFSSLYFKFHKKLERLRWQMDAAVGETTQARERQREDLERIPKVKELRSKDTVKYDTHMREQKKIGDWEARLKTFTLTVFTDWSKLEEEAKKKKALKAARQAEHGQEESIEGQWVAYQRLLELAEDGDVGRLLNTFRQREGKNLAYLTYAAELTDELKRTEQRVKDLQMEISALVMDQERAEISSLKVLKELEEKITKTTEEAKWCEERGKASSKVLGQLMSEMEALGRDINCSVTKTVEQLREDKDVDLNLVQFFSLVEKKINELLLMEAVQCYSSADGSDPAQPLLNPLLGTTDVQEKDLGQLYQPPPALDVTADVIDACELPLDHRQLRQLVLQSHLKGQDDATDADEKRVALEC
;
A
#
# COMPACT_ATOMS: atom_id res chain seq x y z
N LYS A 1 -159.19 73.06 -30.54
CA LYS A 1 -158.54 72.76 -29.24
C LYS A 1 -157.33 71.82 -29.38
N GLU A 2 -157.41 70.64 -30.01
CA GLU A 2 -156.24 69.74 -30.16
C GLU A 2 -155.28 70.17 -31.29
N MET A 3 -155.83 70.64 -32.41
CA MET A 3 -155.05 71.25 -33.51
C MET A 3 -154.23 72.47 -33.05
N GLU A 4 -154.73 73.25 -32.09
CA GLU A 4 -154.04 74.45 -31.55
C GLU A 4 -152.88 74.08 -30.62
N LEU A 5 -152.89 72.90 -30.00
CA LEU A 5 -151.80 72.39 -29.16
C LEU A 5 -150.64 71.87 -30.02
N LEU A 6 -150.94 71.12 -31.08
CA LEU A 6 -149.94 70.64 -32.03
C LEU A 6 -149.30 71.76 -32.84
N THR A 7 -150.03 72.84 -33.15
CA THR A 7 -149.43 74.03 -33.75
C THR A 7 -148.49 74.73 -32.77
N ARG A 8 -148.87 74.86 -31.49
CA ARG A 8 -147.97 75.42 -30.46
C ARG A 8 -146.73 74.56 -30.25
N GLU A 9 -146.83 73.24 -30.16
CA GLU A 9 -145.64 72.38 -30.04
C GLU A 9 -144.75 72.45 -31.28
N ARG A 10 -145.33 72.53 -32.48
CA ARG A 10 -144.57 72.69 -33.72
C ARG A 10 -143.88 74.05 -33.75
N GLU A 11 -144.55 75.09 -33.30
CA GLU A 11 -143.97 76.42 -33.14
C GLU A 11 -142.85 76.40 -32.10
N GLU A 12 -143.04 75.77 -30.94
CA GLU A 12 -142.02 75.61 -29.89
C GLU A 12 -140.80 74.81 -30.37
N LYS A 13 -141.00 73.69 -31.05
CA LYS A 13 -139.92 72.88 -31.66
C LYS A 13 -139.22 73.64 -32.78
N SER A 14 -139.97 74.39 -33.59
CA SER A 14 -139.40 75.29 -34.61
C SER A 14 -138.59 76.41 -33.96
N LEU A 15 -139.06 76.95 -32.83
CA LEU A 15 -138.35 77.97 -32.05
C LEU A 15 -137.06 77.40 -31.44
N MET A 16 -137.10 76.21 -30.85
CA MET A 16 -135.91 75.51 -30.37
C MET A 16 -134.93 75.19 -31.50
N LEU A 17 -135.42 74.68 -32.64
CA LEU A 17 -134.59 74.46 -33.82
C LEU A 17 -133.99 75.77 -34.31
N SER A 18 -134.74 76.88 -34.35
CA SER A 18 -134.23 78.20 -34.73
C SER A 18 -133.20 78.75 -33.74
N GLN A 19 -133.34 78.43 -32.44
CA GLN A 19 -132.38 78.80 -31.42
C GLN A 19 -131.10 77.98 -31.57
N ILE A 20 -131.20 76.66 -31.73
CA ILE A 20 -130.06 75.75 -31.93
C ILE A 20 -129.34 76.09 -33.25
N THR A 21 -130.08 76.28 -34.34
CA THR A 21 -129.56 76.64 -35.67
C THR A 21 -129.33 78.15 -35.83
N SER A 22 -129.53 78.94 -34.76
CA SER A 22 -129.28 80.38 -34.83
C SER A 22 -127.82 80.60 -35.21
N LEU A 23 -127.59 81.58 -36.08
CA LEU A 23 -126.24 81.95 -36.55
C LEU A 23 -125.27 82.24 -35.38
N ARG A 24 -125.80 82.62 -34.21
CA ARG A 24 -125.01 82.85 -32.99
C ARG A 24 -124.48 81.55 -32.39
N ASN A 25 -125.30 80.50 -32.33
CA ASN A 25 -124.92 79.21 -31.76
C ASN A 25 -123.98 78.45 -32.69
N THR A 26 -124.24 78.44 -34.01
CA THR A 26 -123.33 77.82 -34.99
C THR A 26 -121.94 78.48 -34.99
N LYS A 27 -121.88 79.82 -34.95
CA LYS A 27 -120.59 80.53 -34.81
C LYS A 27 -119.89 80.25 -33.48
N ARG A 28 -120.63 79.96 -32.41
CA ARG A 28 -120.05 79.59 -31.11
C ARG A 28 -119.47 78.17 -31.17
N ASP A 29 -120.19 77.24 -31.78
CA ASP A 29 -119.73 75.87 -31.97
C ASP A 29 -118.51 75.81 -32.89
N ASP A 30 -118.49 76.58 -33.98
CA ASP A 30 -117.31 76.70 -34.86
C ASP A 30 -116.09 77.31 -34.14
N ARG A 31 -116.30 78.19 -33.16
CA ARG A 31 -115.22 78.73 -32.32
C ARG A 31 -114.73 77.66 -31.35
N ASN A 32 -115.64 77.00 -30.64
CA ASN A 32 -115.31 75.91 -29.73
C ASN A 32 -114.55 74.78 -30.45
N CYS A 33 -114.98 74.39 -31.66
CA CYS A 33 -114.31 73.37 -32.48
C CYS A 33 -112.90 73.81 -32.90
N ARG A 34 -112.71 75.08 -33.28
CA ARG A 34 -111.38 75.62 -33.59
C ARG A 34 -110.48 75.67 -32.37
N GLU A 35 -111.00 76.09 -31.22
CA GLU A 35 -110.28 76.08 -29.95
C GLU A 35 -109.88 74.66 -29.53
N LEU A 36 -110.80 73.69 -29.64
CA LEU A 36 -110.53 72.28 -29.40
C LEU A 36 -109.46 71.73 -30.34
N HIS A 37 -109.50 72.09 -31.62
CA HIS A 37 -108.48 71.69 -32.58
C HIS A 37 -107.10 72.26 -32.20
N CYS A 38 -107.03 73.55 -31.84
CA CYS A 38 -105.79 74.17 -31.36
C CYS A 38 -105.26 73.50 -30.08
N LEU A 39 -106.14 73.21 -29.11
CA LEU A 39 -105.76 72.51 -27.87
C LEU A 39 -105.28 71.08 -28.15
N LEU A 40 -105.94 70.33 -29.04
CA LEU A 40 -105.51 68.99 -29.46
C LEU A 40 -104.16 69.02 -30.16
N GLN A 41 -103.92 70.00 -31.04
CA GLN A 41 -102.62 70.17 -31.69
C GLN A 41 -101.53 70.45 -30.65
N SER A 42 -101.77 71.39 -29.73
CA SER A 42 -100.81 71.70 -28.66
C SER A 42 -100.53 70.49 -27.76
N ARG A 43 -101.56 69.70 -27.43
CA ARG A 43 -101.40 68.43 -26.69
C ARG A 43 -100.53 67.45 -27.46
N ASN A 44 -100.77 67.25 -28.75
CA ASN A 44 -99.99 66.34 -29.57
C ASN A 44 -98.51 66.77 -29.68
N GLU A 45 -98.25 68.08 -29.75
CA GLU A 45 -96.89 68.65 -29.72
C GLU A 45 -96.21 68.36 -28.37
N TYR A 46 -96.89 68.62 -27.24
CA TYR A 46 -96.37 68.27 -25.91
C TYR A 46 -96.15 66.76 -25.75
N ASP A 47 -97.06 65.92 -26.24
CA ASP A 47 -96.94 64.46 -26.21
C ASP A 47 -95.75 63.98 -27.09
N SER A 48 -95.43 64.66 -28.19
CA SER A 48 -94.20 64.40 -28.96
C SER A 48 -92.96 64.73 -28.15
N VAL A 49 -92.90 65.93 -27.56
CA VAL A 49 -91.76 66.38 -26.75
C VAL A 49 -91.56 65.50 -25.51
N ILE A 50 -92.64 65.05 -24.88
CA ILE A 50 -92.57 64.10 -23.76
C ILE A 50 -91.98 62.76 -24.21
N ARG A 51 -92.39 62.24 -25.38
CA ARG A 51 -91.84 60.99 -25.93
C ARG A 51 -90.36 61.13 -26.26
N GLU A 52 -89.95 62.22 -26.91
CA GLU A 52 -88.55 62.51 -27.22
C GLU A 52 -87.69 62.62 -25.95
N ARG A 53 -88.18 63.35 -24.93
CA ARG A 53 -87.47 63.47 -23.65
C ARG A 53 -87.37 62.14 -22.91
N LYS A 54 -88.42 61.32 -22.93
CA LYS A 54 -88.38 59.97 -22.35
C LYS A 54 -87.35 59.08 -23.05
N ALA A 55 -87.31 59.11 -24.38
CA ALA A 55 -86.32 58.36 -25.15
C ALA A 55 -84.87 58.82 -24.84
N LEU A 56 -84.66 60.14 -24.66
CA LEU A 56 -83.36 60.67 -24.25
C LEU A 56 -82.97 60.24 -22.83
N LEU A 57 -83.92 60.22 -21.88
CA LEU A 57 -83.68 59.72 -20.53
C LEU A 57 -83.30 58.24 -20.55
N ASP A 58 -84.00 57.41 -21.32
CA ASP A 58 -83.69 55.98 -21.45
C ASP A 58 -82.29 55.75 -22.06
N ASP A 59 -81.83 56.61 -22.97
CA ASP A 59 -80.47 56.53 -23.54
C ASP A 59 -79.41 56.95 -22.51
N LEU A 60 -79.65 58.04 -21.77
CA LEU A 60 -78.77 58.47 -20.69
C LEU A 60 -78.66 57.42 -19.59
N ASP A 61 -79.76 56.79 -19.19
CA ASP A 61 -79.75 55.71 -18.19
C ASP A 61 -78.93 54.50 -18.66
N LYS A 62 -79.00 54.14 -19.96
CA LYS A 62 -78.13 53.09 -20.53
C LYS A 62 -76.66 53.47 -20.48
N GLN A 63 -76.33 54.72 -20.81
CA GLN A 63 -74.95 55.22 -20.76
C GLN A 63 -74.43 55.23 -19.31
N ILE A 64 -75.26 55.63 -18.34
CA ILE A 64 -74.92 55.58 -16.91
C ILE A 64 -74.62 54.14 -16.49
N LEU A 65 -75.48 53.18 -16.82
CA LEU A 65 -75.27 51.76 -16.47
C LEU A 65 -73.97 51.21 -17.10
N GLU A 66 -73.64 51.59 -18.32
CA GLU A 66 -72.41 51.17 -18.97
C GLU A 66 -71.17 51.78 -18.31
N LEU A 67 -71.22 53.06 -17.94
CA LEU A 67 -70.15 53.72 -17.18
C LEU A 67 -69.99 53.11 -15.79
N GLU A 68 -71.08 52.79 -15.10
CA GLU A 68 -71.05 52.12 -13.79
C GLU A 68 -70.40 50.75 -13.88
N LYS A 69 -70.75 49.93 -14.89
CA LYS A 69 -70.09 48.65 -15.16
C LYS A 69 -68.60 48.83 -15.39
N ASN A 70 -68.22 49.81 -16.22
CA ASN A 70 -66.81 50.08 -16.51
C ASN A 70 -66.04 50.54 -15.26
N ILE A 71 -66.64 51.36 -14.40
CA ILE A 71 -66.07 51.76 -13.11
C ILE A 71 -65.83 50.55 -12.20
N VAL A 72 -66.79 49.62 -12.11
CA VAL A 72 -66.65 48.39 -11.31
C VAL A 72 -65.50 47.52 -11.84
N ILE A 73 -65.41 47.33 -13.16
CA ILE A 73 -64.34 46.54 -13.79
C ILE A 73 -62.98 47.19 -13.52
N GLN A 74 -62.85 48.51 -13.67
CA GLN A 74 -61.62 49.23 -13.40
C GLN A 74 -61.22 49.15 -11.92
N LYS A 75 -62.15 49.32 -10.98
CA LYS A 75 -61.89 49.14 -9.55
C LYS A 75 -61.38 47.73 -9.24
N ARG A 76 -62.00 46.69 -9.83
CA ARG A 76 -61.54 45.30 -9.66
C ARG A 76 -60.13 45.10 -10.21
N ARG A 77 -59.82 45.65 -11.38
CA ARG A 77 -58.47 45.61 -11.97
C ARG A 77 -57.44 46.35 -11.10
N MET A 78 -57.80 47.51 -10.57
CA MET A 78 -56.94 48.31 -9.68
C MET A 78 -56.66 47.59 -8.35
N VAL A 79 -57.66 46.94 -7.75
CA VAL A 79 -57.47 46.11 -6.54
C VAL A 79 -56.53 44.93 -6.84
N LYS A 80 -56.75 44.19 -7.95
CA LYS A 80 -55.86 43.10 -8.37
C LYS A 80 -54.44 43.59 -8.66
N ALA A 81 -54.28 44.74 -9.30
CA ALA A 81 -52.98 45.34 -9.56
C ALA A 81 -52.27 45.74 -8.25
N LYS A 82 -52.97 46.31 -7.27
CA LYS A 82 -52.42 46.61 -5.94
C LYS A 82 -52.05 45.35 -5.16
N GLN A 83 -52.82 44.28 -5.29
CA GLN A 83 -52.53 42.98 -4.66
C GLN A 83 -51.31 42.29 -5.30
N ALA A 84 -51.20 42.31 -6.64
CA ALA A 84 -50.04 41.80 -7.36
C ALA A 84 -48.77 42.62 -7.04
N LYS A 85 -48.93 43.94 -6.88
CA LYS A 85 -47.90 44.87 -6.43
C LYS A 85 -47.77 44.92 -4.91
N SER A 86 -48.09 43.82 -4.22
CA SER A 86 -47.81 43.67 -2.79
C SER A 86 -46.30 43.59 -2.58
N SER A 87 -45.65 44.77 -2.61
CA SER A 87 -44.21 44.96 -2.40
C SER A 87 -43.67 44.15 -1.21
N LYS A 88 -44.50 43.93 -0.18
CA LYS A 88 -44.17 43.10 0.99
C LYS A 88 -43.95 41.61 0.69
N ARG A 89 -44.65 41.00 -0.29
CA ARG A 89 -44.45 39.59 -0.65
C ARG A 89 -43.14 39.41 -1.42
N LEU A 90 -42.95 40.23 -2.45
CA LEU A 90 -41.71 40.27 -3.23
C LEU A 90 -40.51 40.58 -2.33
N GLN A 91 -40.63 41.53 -1.41
CA GLN A 91 -39.57 41.85 -0.44
C GLN A 91 -39.21 40.66 0.45
N LYS A 92 -40.19 39.93 0.98
CA LYS A 92 -39.92 38.72 1.78
C LYS A 92 -39.27 37.61 0.97
N GLU A 93 -39.64 37.46 -0.30
CA GLU A 93 -39.00 36.50 -1.20
C GLU A 93 -37.56 36.91 -1.49
N THR A 94 -37.29 38.19 -1.74
CA THR A 94 -35.94 38.73 -1.88
C THR A 94 -35.11 38.51 -0.62
N GLU A 95 -35.63 38.83 0.57
CA GLU A 95 -34.95 38.60 1.86
C GLU A 95 -34.62 37.11 2.08
N LYS A 96 -35.52 36.19 1.70
CA LYS A 96 -35.26 34.74 1.75
C LYS A 96 -34.14 34.32 0.80
N LEU A 97 -34.14 34.85 -0.43
CA LEU A 97 -33.10 34.53 -1.40
C LEU A 97 -31.75 35.12 -0.98
N GLU A 98 -31.73 36.33 -0.43
CA GLU A 98 -30.52 36.98 0.10
C GLU A 98 -29.94 36.22 1.30
N THR A 99 -30.78 35.81 2.25
CA THR A 99 -30.33 34.99 3.40
C THR A 99 -29.83 33.63 2.95
N HIS A 100 -30.49 32.99 1.97
CA HIS A 100 -30.02 31.75 1.40
C HIS A 100 -28.65 31.91 0.70
N LEU A 101 -28.50 32.95 -0.12
CA LEU A 101 -27.24 33.27 -0.80
C LEU A 101 -26.12 33.58 0.20
N HIS A 102 -26.42 34.33 1.26
CA HIS A 102 -25.46 34.60 2.32
C HIS A 102 -25.01 33.31 3.01
N ASN A 103 -25.95 32.43 3.37
CA ASN A 103 -25.63 31.13 3.98
C ASN A 103 -24.76 30.26 3.06
N LEU A 104 -25.06 30.20 1.77
CA LEU A 104 -24.24 29.48 0.79
C LEU A 104 -22.84 30.09 0.65
N THR A 105 -22.72 31.42 0.70
CA THR A 105 -21.44 32.12 0.65
C THR A 105 -20.59 31.79 1.88
N VAL A 106 -21.17 31.85 3.08
CA VAL A 106 -20.50 31.46 4.33
C VAL A 106 -20.07 30.00 4.28
N GLN A 107 -20.94 29.09 3.83
CA GLN A 107 -20.57 27.68 3.65
C GLN A 107 -19.41 27.51 2.66
N ARG A 108 -19.43 28.22 1.53
CA ARG A 108 -18.32 28.21 0.58
C ARG A 108 -17.03 28.71 1.21
N ASP A 109 -17.06 29.82 1.93
CA ASP A 109 -15.87 30.43 2.52
C ASP A 109 -15.28 29.57 3.66
N THR A 110 -16.15 28.93 4.46
CA THR A 110 -15.71 27.92 5.46
C THR A 110 -15.08 26.70 4.81
N ASN A 111 -15.64 26.21 3.70
CA ASN A 111 -15.08 25.11 2.92
C ASN A 111 -13.74 25.49 2.29
N THR A 112 -13.61 26.70 1.75
CA THR A 112 -12.34 27.23 1.22
C THR A 112 -11.28 27.29 2.31
N SER A 113 -11.62 27.84 3.48
CA SER A 113 -10.71 27.93 4.63
C SER A 113 -10.26 26.54 5.12
N ARG A 114 -11.19 25.56 5.15
CA ARG A 114 -10.86 24.17 5.47
C ARG A 114 -9.96 23.54 4.40
N ASN A 115 -10.22 23.80 3.13
CA ASN A 115 -9.40 23.30 2.03
C ASN A 115 -7.98 23.85 2.10
N GLU A 116 -7.82 25.12 2.44
CA GLU A 116 -6.52 25.78 2.60
C GLU A 116 -5.71 25.14 3.73
N ARG A 117 -6.32 24.92 4.91
CA ARG A 117 -5.68 24.18 6.01
C ARG A 117 -5.24 22.76 5.61
N LEU A 118 -6.08 22.03 4.87
CA LEU A 118 -5.73 20.69 4.38
C LEU A 118 -4.57 20.74 3.37
N ARG A 119 -4.51 21.78 2.52
CA ARG A 119 -3.39 21.96 1.60
C ARG A 119 -2.08 22.26 2.33
N GLU A 120 -2.13 23.05 3.41
CA GLU A 120 -0.97 23.28 4.28
C GLU A 120 -0.50 21.97 4.93
N GLU A 121 -1.42 21.20 5.53
CA GLU A 121 -1.09 19.91 6.12
C GLU A 121 -0.48 18.93 5.09
N ILE A 122 -1.02 18.89 3.87
CA ILE A 122 -0.44 18.08 2.78
C ILE A 122 0.97 18.54 2.44
N LYS A 123 1.23 19.85 2.35
CA LYS A 123 2.57 20.39 2.08
C LYS A 123 3.55 20.05 3.21
N ASP A 124 3.10 20.14 4.46
CA ASP A 124 3.92 19.78 5.63
C ASP A 124 4.28 18.29 5.60
N LEU A 125 3.31 17.42 5.32
CA LEU A 125 3.53 15.97 5.19
C LEU A 125 4.46 15.64 4.02
N GLN A 126 4.34 16.32 2.89
CA GLN A 126 5.23 16.15 1.75
C GLN A 126 6.67 16.56 2.09
N THR A 127 6.83 17.68 2.81
CA THR A 127 8.14 18.14 3.28
C THR A 127 8.76 17.14 4.25
N GLN A 128 7.99 16.67 5.24
CA GLN A 128 8.42 15.62 6.17
C GLN A 128 8.85 14.35 5.43
N LYS A 129 8.04 13.88 4.46
CA LYS A 129 8.38 12.73 3.63
C LYS A 129 9.70 12.92 2.90
N ALA A 130 9.92 14.07 2.27
CA ALA A 130 11.17 14.36 1.56
C ALA A 130 12.39 14.32 2.50
N VAL A 131 12.26 14.90 3.70
CA VAL A 131 13.32 14.86 4.73
C VAL A 131 13.60 13.42 5.15
N PHE A 132 12.58 12.62 5.46
CA PHE A 132 12.75 11.21 5.80
C PHE A 132 13.44 10.44 4.67
N SER A 133 13.00 10.61 3.43
CA SER A 133 13.63 9.96 2.27
C SER A 133 15.11 10.31 2.14
N SER A 134 15.49 11.56 2.36
CA SER A 134 16.89 11.99 2.33
C SER A 134 17.73 11.29 3.42
N LEU A 135 17.17 11.14 4.62
CA LEU A 135 17.82 10.47 5.75
C LEU A 135 17.95 8.97 5.51
N TYR A 136 16.90 8.31 5.02
CA TYR A 136 16.96 6.92 4.62
C TYR A 136 18.07 6.67 3.60
N PHE A 137 18.20 7.54 2.60
CA PHE A 137 19.27 7.45 1.61
C PHE A 137 20.67 7.63 2.24
N LYS A 138 20.83 8.59 3.16
CA LYS A 138 22.09 8.78 3.90
C LYS A 138 22.45 7.55 4.73
N PHE A 139 21.50 6.95 5.44
CA PHE A 139 21.72 5.73 6.21
C PHE A 139 22.05 4.54 5.32
N HIS A 140 21.38 4.41 4.17
CA HIS A 140 21.67 3.35 3.21
C HIS A 140 23.11 3.45 2.70
N LYS A 141 23.56 4.65 2.29
CA LYS A 141 24.95 4.90 1.90
C LYS A 141 25.96 4.58 3.01
N LYS A 142 25.64 4.92 4.27
CA LYS A 142 26.50 4.57 5.42
C LYS A 142 26.59 3.05 5.60
N LEU A 143 25.47 2.35 5.47
CA LEU A 143 25.41 0.88 5.58
C LEU A 143 26.19 0.20 4.45
N GLU A 144 26.03 0.66 3.21
CA GLU A 144 26.81 0.17 2.06
C GLU A 144 28.31 0.37 2.27
N ARG A 145 28.72 1.53 2.78
CA ARG A 145 30.12 1.81 3.13
C ARG A 145 30.65 0.84 4.19
N LEU A 146 29.88 0.61 5.27
CA LEU A 146 30.26 -0.31 6.33
C LEU A 146 30.35 -1.75 5.81
N ARG A 147 29.42 -2.17 4.96
CA ARG A 147 29.45 -3.48 4.31
C ARG A 147 30.70 -3.64 3.45
N TRP A 148 31.04 -2.63 2.64
CA TRP A 148 32.26 -2.64 1.84
C TRP A 148 33.52 -2.76 2.71
N GLN A 149 33.59 -2.03 3.83
CA GLN A 149 34.70 -2.15 4.78
C GLN A 149 34.78 -3.54 5.42
N MET A 150 33.64 -4.12 5.79
CA MET A 150 33.56 -5.47 6.33
C MET A 150 34.01 -6.50 5.30
N ASP A 151 33.54 -6.42 4.06
CA ASP A 151 33.93 -7.32 2.97
C ASP A 151 35.43 -7.22 2.66
N ALA A 152 36.00 -6.00 2.69
CA ALA A 152 37.44 -5.78 2.55
C ALA A 152 38.24 -6.43 3.69
N ALA A 153 37.83 -6.21 4.95
CA ALA A 153 38.48 -6.83 6.11
C ALA A 153 38.37 -8.36 6.09
N VAL A 154 37.21 -8.90 5.69
CA VAL A 154 37.05 -10.34 5.48
C VAL A 154 38.02 -10.84 4.41
N GLY A 155 38.13 -10.16 3.26
CA GLY A 155 39.08 -10.47 2.20
C GLY A 155 40.55 -10.45 2.66
N GLU A 156 40.94 -9.48 3.48
CA GLU A 156 42.28 -9.44 4.07
C GLU A 156 42.53 -10.61 5.02
N THR A 157 41.56 -10.95 5.88
CA THR A 157 41.69 -12.07 6.82
C THR A 157 41.70 -13.42 6.12
N THR A 158 40.94 -13.60 5.03
CA THR A 158 40.98 -14.83 4.24
C THR A 158 42.33 -14.97 3.54
N GLN A 159 42.85 -13.90 2.94
CA GLN A 159 44.18 -13.90 2.33
C GLN A 159 45.29 -14.21 3.36
N ALA A 160 45.22 -13.61 4.56
CA ALA A 160 46.18 -13.89 5.62
C ALA A 160 46.15 -15.36 6.06
N ARG A 161 44.95 -15.96 6.15
CA ARG A 161 44.78 -17.39 6.45
C ARG A 161 45.31 -18.29 5.35
N GLU A 162 45.13 -17.92 4.09
CA GLU A 162 45.71 -18.66 2.96
C GLU A 162 47.24 -18.64 3.01
N ARG A 163 47.85 -17.49 3.25
CA ARG A 163 49.30 -17.39 3.45
C ARG A 163 49.79 -18.24 4.62
N GLN A 164 49.10 -18.19 5.76
CA GLN A 164 49.42 -19.07 6.90
C GLN A 164 49.33 -20.55 6.54
N ARG A 165 48.31 -20.95 5.76
CA ARG A 165 48.16 -22.33 5.29
C ARG A 165 49.33 -22.75 4.40
N GLU A 166 49.74 -21.90 3.44
CA GLU A 166 50.89 -22.17 2.59
C GLU A 166 52.17 -22.36 3.40
N ASP A 167 52.41 -21.49 4.38
CA ASP A 167 53.61 -21.58 5.22
C ASP A 167 53.59 -22.83 6.10
N LEU A 168 52.43 -23.20 6.66
CA LEU A 168 52.26 -24.45 7.39
C LEU A 168 52.52 -25.68 6.52
N GLU A 169 52.23 -25.63 5.23
CA GLU A 169 52.55 -26.70 4.28
C GLU A 169 54.05 -26.71 3.90
N ARG A 170 54.70 -25.54 3.82
CA ARG A 170 56.14 -25.40 3.51
C ARG A 170 57.03 -25.86 4.66
N ILE A 171 56.67 -25.57 5.91
CA ILE A 171 57.45 -25.92 7.11
C ILE A 171 57.86 -27.41 7.18
N PRO A 172 56.97 -28.41 7.03
CA PRO A 172 57.36 -29.82 7.11
C PRO A 172 58.31 -30.20 5.97
N LYS A 173 58.10 -29.69 4.75
CA LYS A 173 58.98 -29.94 3.61
C LYS A 173 60.40 -29.43 3.89
N VAL A 174 60.53 -28.23 4.43
CA VAL A 174 61.84 -27.66 4.82
C VAL A 174 62.46 -28.44 5.99
N LYS A 175 61.67 -28.86 6.99
CA LYS A 175 62.15 -29.70 8.09
C LYS A 175 62.66 -31.06 7.61
N GLU A 176 61.99 -31.67 6.64
CA GLU A 176 62.40 -32.95 6.05
C GLU A 176 63.69 -32.81 5.22
N LEU A 177 63.83 -31.73 4.44
CA LEU A 177 65.08 -31.44 3.74
C LEU A 177 66.23 -31.25 4.73
N ARG A 178 66.01 -30.46 5.79
CA ARG A 178 67.00 -30.24 6.84
C ARG A 178 67.39 -31.54 7.54
N SER A 179 66.43 -32.41 7.88
CA SER A 179 66.75 -33.69 8.52
C SER A 179 67.56 -34.61 7.61
N LYS A 180 67.23 -34.68 6.32
CA LYS A 180 68.01 -35.42 5.31
C LYS A 180 69.45 -34.89 5.22
N ASP A 181 69.63 -33.58 5.20
CA ASP A 181 70.96 -32.98 5.12
C ASP A 181 71.78 -33.17 6.41
N THR A 182 71.15 -33.12 7.59
CA THR A 182 71.81 -33.49 8.86
C THR A 182 72.29 -34.94 8.82
N VAL A 183 71.45 -35.88 8.35
CA VAL A 183 71.85 -37.29 8.24
C VAL A 183 73.04 -37.46 7.29
N LYS A 184 73.04 -36.77 6.14
CA LYS A 184 74.18 -36.78 5.19
C LYS A 184 75.45 -36.22 5.81
N TYR A 185 75.34 -35.12 6.55
CA TYR A 185 76.46 -34.52 7.26
C TYR A 185 77.03 -35.48 8.33
N ASP A 186 76.16 -36.12 9.11
CA ASP A 186 76.55 -37.09 10.13
C ASP A 186 77.19 -38.36 9.54
N THR A 187 76.75 -38.82 8.36
CA THR A 187 77.44 -39.89 7.62
C THR A 187 78.84 -39.46 7.20
N HIS A 188 78.97 -38.28 6.60
CA HIS A 188 80.27 -37.75 6.17
C HIS A 188 81.24 -37.54 7.35
N MET A 189 80.76 -37.02 8.47
CA MET A 189 81.55 -36.86 9.70
C MET A 189 82.00 -38.21 10.27
N ARG A 190 81.16 -39.25 10.22
CA ARG A 190 81.56 -40.62 10.62
C ARG A 190 82.60 -41.21 9.69
N GLU A 191 82.48 -40.98 8.38
CA GLU A 191 83.48 -41.40 7.40
C GLU A 191 84.82 -40.70 7.63
N GLN A 192 84.82 -39.38 7.84
CA GLN A 192 86.03 -38.63 8.19
C GLN A 192 86.67 -39.11 9.49
N LYS A 193 85.88 -39.42 10.52
CA LYS A 193 86.40 -40.02 11.76
C LYS A 193 87.04 -41.38 11.50
N LYS A 194 86.40 -42.25 10.72
CA LYS A 194 87.00 -43.54 10.32
C LYS A 194 88.32 -43.34 9.59
N ILE A 195 88.38 -42.40 8.63
CA ILE A 195 89.62 -42.07 7.92
C ILE A 195 90.68 -41.58 8.92
N GLY A 196 90.33 -40.70 9.85
CA GLY A 196 91.23 -40.23 10.91
C GLY A 196 91.73 -41.37 11.82
N ASP A 197 90.87 -42.31 12.21
CA ASP A 197 91.26 -43.50 12.97
C ASP A 197 92.20 -44.41 12.17
N TRP A 198 91.92 -44.60 10.87
CA TRP A 198 92.79 -45.34 9.95
C TRP A 198 94.15 -44.65 9.78
N GLU A 199 94.18 -43.34 9.61
CA GLU A 199 95.41 -42.56 9.55
C GLU A 199 96.19 -42.62 10.86
N ALA A 200 95.52 -42.57 12.01
CA ALA A 200 96.14 -42.71 13.32
C ALA A 200 96.76 -44.11 13.47
N ARG A 201 96.00 -45.17 13.13
CA ARG A 201 96.49 -46.56 13.10
C ARG A 201 97.69 -46.70 12.16
N LEU A 202 97.62 -46.13 10.96
CA LEU A 202 98.71 -46.14 9.99
C LEU A 202 99.94 -45.40 10.55
N LYS A 203 99.78 -44.20 11.11
CA LYS A 203 100.87 -43.46 11.75
C LYS A 203 101.49 -44.25 12.90
N THR A 204 100.69 -44.90 13.76
CA THR A 204 101.22 -45.76 14.83
C THR A 204 101.96 -46.97 14.27
N PHE A 205 101.43 -47.61 13.24
CA PHE A 205 102.06 -48.73 12.56
C PHE A 205 103.39 -48.31 11.93
N THR A 206 103.40 -47.19 11.20
CA THR A 206 104.60 -46.61 10.60
C THR A 206 105.64 -46.28 11.67
N LEU A 207 105.26 -45.70 12.81
CA LEU A 207 106.17 -45.48 13.94
C LEU A 207 106.73 -46.79 14.49
N THR A 208 105.90 -47.82 14.72
CA THR A 208 106.38 -49.12 15.21
C THR A 208 107.33 -49.77 14.20
N VAL A 209 106.97 -49.74 12.91
CA VAL A 209 107.81 -50.24 11.83
C VAL A 209 109.12 -49.46 11.77
N PHE A 210 109.13 -48.13 11.84
CA PHE A 210 110.38 -47.37 11.88
C PHE A 210 111.24 -47.71 13.11
N THR A 211 110.63 -47.91 14.28
CA THR A 211 111.39 -48.36 15.48
C THR A 211 111.94 -49.76 15.31
N ASP A 212 111.18 -50.67 14.70
CA ASP A 212 111.59 -52.05 14.49
C ASP A 212 112.58 -52.17 13.33
N TRP A 213 112.50 -51.33 12.30
CA TRP A 213 113.51 -51.18 11.24
C TRP A 213 114.77 -50.54 11.78
N SER A 214 114.69 -49.59 12.71
CA SER A 214 115.89 -49.08 13.39
C SER A 214 116.58 -50.18 14.21
N LYS A 215 115.82 -51.01 14.94
CA LYS A 215 116.34 -52.20 15.65
C LYS A 215 116.87 -53.27 14.67
N LEU A 216 116.14 -53.55 13.60
CA LEU A 216 116.49 -54.53 12.58
C LEU A 216 117.65 -54.06 11.70
N GLU A 217 117.84 -52.77 11.48
CA GLU A 217 119.00 -52.23 10.77
C GLU A 217 120.25 -52.29 11.65
N GLU A 218 120.12 -52.07 12.96
CA GLU A 218 121.16 -52.40 13.94
C GLU A 218 121.47 -53.91 13.99
N GLU A 219 120.45 -54.77 13.87
CA GLU A 219 120.64 -56.23 13.75
C GLU A 219 121.10 -56.69 12.35
N ALA A 220 120.76 -55.96 11.28
CA ALA A 220 121.11 -56.29 9.90
C ALA A 220 122.50 -55.75 9.56
N LYS A 221 123.01 -54.70 10.20
CA LYS A 221 124.45 -54.41 10.22
C LYS A 221 125.22 -55.55 10.89
N LYS A 222 124.65 -56.18 11.93
CA LYS A 222 125.22 -57.38 12.58
C LYS A 222 125.04 -58.68 11.77
N LYS A 223 123.96 -58.82 10.98
CA LYS A 223 123.62 -60.03 10.20
C LYS A 223 123.99 -59.96 8.70
N LYS A 224 124.19 -58.78 8.09
CA LYS A 224 124.77 -58.60 6.73
C LYS A 224 126.27 -58.91 6.70
N ALA A 225 126.94 -58.98 7.85
CA ALA A 225 128.25 -59.63 8.01
C ALA A 225 128.17 -61.18 7.94
N LEU A 226 126.98 -61.78 8.08
CA LEU A 226 126.78 -63.24 8.24
C LEU A 226 125.92 -63.88 7.13
N LYS A 227 125.29 -63.09 6.25
CA LYS A 227 124.38 -63.57 5.19
C LYS A 227 124.67 -62.99 3.80
N ALA A 228 125.95 -62.73 3.50
CA ALA A 228 126.47 -62.72 2.13
C ALA A 228 126.88 -64.13 1.65
N ALA A 229 126.61 -65.18 2.46
CA ALA A 229 127.12 -66.54 2.25
C ALA A 229 126.07 -67.60 1.88
N ARG A 230 124.77 -67.28 1.76
CA ARG A 230 123.76 -68.31 1.41
C ARG A 230 122.74 -67.76 0.41
N GLN A 231 123.10 -68.00 -0.86
CA GLN A 231 122.30 -68.10 -2.07
C GLN A 231 120.86 -68.63 -1.82
N ALA A 232 119.85 -68.06 -2.48
CA ALA A 232 119.26 -68.50 -3.76
C ALA A 232 118.34 -69.74 -3.65
N GLU A 233 117.27 -69.69 -4.44
CA GLU A 233 116.27 -70.75 -4.76
C GLU A 233 115.10 -70.92 -3.79
N HIS A 234 113.93 -70.36 -4.17
CA HIS A 234 112.73 -71.03 -4.75
C HIS A 234 111.70 -71.28 -3.63
N GLY A 235 110.38 -71.28 -3.82
CA GLY A 235 109.49 -71.24 -4.97
C GLY A 235 108.05 -71.29 -4.41
N GLN A 236 107.08 -71.07 -5.29
CA GLN A 236 105.67 -70.72 -5.09
C GLN A 236 104.75 -71.95 -5.04
N GLU A 237 103.73 -72.01 -4.15
CA GLU A 237 102.44 -72.69 -4.43
C GLU A 237 101.35 -72.40 -3.35
N GLU A 238 100.35 -71.56 -3.63
CA GLU A 238 99.15 -71.37 -2.79
C GLU A 238 97.89 -71.38 -3.67
N SER A 239 97.29 -72.54 -3.89
CA SER A 239 95.93 -72.62 -4.47
C SER A 239 95.09 -73.81 -4.00
N ILE A 240 95.56 -74.63 -3.06
CA ILE A 240 94.79 -75.76 -2.49
C ILE A 240 94.46 -75.52 -1.00
N GLU A 241 95.29 -74.77 -0.28
CA GLU A 241 95.11 -74.42 1.14
C GLU A 241 93.75 -73.74 1.43
N GLY A 242 93.29 -72.83 0.55
CA GLY A 242 92.12 -71.99 0.81
C GLY A 242 90.78 -72.75 0.85
N GLN A 243 90.60 -73.77 0.02
CA GLN A 243 89.39 -74.60 0.02
C GLN A 243 89.36 -75.55 1.22
N TRP A 244 90.52 -76.06 1.62
CA TRP A 244 90.65 -76.90 2.81
C TRP A 244 90.33 -76.10 4.08
N VAL A 245 90.81 -74.86 4.16
CA VAL A 245 90.52 -73.93 5.26
C VAL A 245 89.02 -73.59 5.36
N ALA A 246 88.32 -73.44 4.24
CA ALA A 246 86.89 -73.17 4.24
C ALA A 246 86.06 -74.38 4.74
N TYR A 247 86.45 -75.60 4.33
CA TYR A 247 85.81 -76.83 4.80
C TYR A 247 86.07 -77.09 6.28
N GLN A 248 87.29 -76.81 6.74
CA GLN A 248 87.69 -76.95 8.14
C GLN A 248 86.92 -76.00 9.07
N ARG A 249 86.68 -74.75 8.63
CA ARG A 249 85.81 -73.79 9.34
C ARG A 249 84.35 -74.23 9.43
N LEU A 250 83.84 -74.95 8.43
CA LEU A 250 82.47 -75.51 8.47
C LEU A 250 82.37 -76.69 9.45
N LEU A 251 83.43 -77.48 9.60
CA LEU A 251 83.52 -78.51 10.63
C LEU A 251 83.58 -77.90 12.05
N GLU A 252 84.32 -76.81 12.24
CA GLU A 252 84.41 -76.12 13.54
C GLU A 252 83.07 -75.54 14.01
N LEU A 253 82.19 -75.14 13.08
CA LEU A 253 80.84 -74.64 13.37
C LEU A 253 79.82 -75.75 13.63
N ALA A 254 80.11 -76.99 13.24
CA ALA A 254 79.28 -78.15 13.51
C ALA A 254 79.70 -78.76 14.85
N GLU A 255 78.98 -78.43 15.93
CA GLU A 255 79.27 -78.90 17.30
C GLU A 255 79.35 -80.45 17.41
N ASP A 256 78.71 -81.17 16.48
CA ASP A 256 78.69 -82.65 16.42
C ASP A 256 79.60 -83.25 15.33
N GLY A 257 80.42 -82.46 14.61
CA GLY A 257 81.33 -82.92 13.55
C GLY A 257 80.68 -83.40 12.23
N ASP A 258 79.34 -83.38 12.14
CA ASP A 258 78.58 -83.75 10.93
C ASP A 258 78.00 -82.50 10.21
N VAL A 259 78.66 -82.13 9.11
CA VAL A 259 78.24 -81.03 8.23
C VAL A 259 76.87 -81.28 7.59
N GLY A 260 76.49 -82.54 7.37
CA GLY A 260 75.18 -82.92 6.80
C GLY A 260 74.02 -82.61 7.75
N ARG A 261 74.20 -82.84 9.05
CA ARG A 261 73.21 -82.49 10.09
C ARG A 261 73.06 -80.97 10.24
N LEU A 262 74.17 -80.21 10.18
CA LEU A 262 74.13 -78.75 10.18
C LEU A 262 73.34 -78.20 8.98
N LEU A 263 73.61 -78.73 7.78
CA LEU A 263 72.88 -78.36 6.56
C LEU A 263 71.40 -78.73 6.62
N ASN A 264 71.03 -79.90 7.16
CA ASN A 264 69.62 -80.26 7.34
C ASN A 264 68.91 -79.37 8.37
N THR A 265 69.59 -78.98 9.44
CA THR A 265 69.05 -78.05 10.45
C THR A 265 68.89 -76.65 9.87
N PHE A 266 69.85 -76.19 9.07
CA PHE A 266 69.74 -74.95 8.31
C PHE A 266 68.56 -75.00 7.32
N ARG A 267 68.43 -76.08 6.54
CA ARG A 267 67.31 -76.28 5.60
C ARG A 267 65.95 -76.27 6.30
N GLN A 268 65.84 -76.87 7.48
CA GLN A 268 64.62 -76.80 8.30
C GLN A 268 64.34 -75.39 8.82
N ARG A 269 65.37 -74.65 9.28
CA ARG A 269 65.24 -73.26 9.70
C ARG A 269 64.83 -72.36 8.53
N GLU A 270 65.45 -72.55 7.37
CA GLU A 270 65.15 -71.83 6.12
C GLU A 270 63.72 -72.12 5.63
N GLY A 271 63.27 -73.38 5.71
CA GLY A 271 61.88 -73.74 5.42
C GLY A 271 60.87 -73.08 6.36
N LYS A 272 61.16 -72.99 7.66
CA LYS A 272 60.35 -72.22 8.61
C LYS A 272 60.40 -70.72 8.32
N ASN A 273 61.56 -70.20 7.94
CA ASN A 273 61.74 -68.79 7.59
C ASN A 273 60.95 -68.42 6.33
N LEU A 274 60.94 -69.29 5.32
CA LEU A 274 60.11 -69.16 4.12
C LEU A 274 58.62 -69.16 4.48
N ALA A 275 58.17 -70.05 5.37
CA ALA A 275 56.78 -70.05 5.83
C ALA A 275 56.40 -68.75 6.57
N TYR A 276 57.30 -68.20 7.39
CA TYR A 276 57.08 -66.90 8.04
C TYR A 276 57.03 -65.75 7.04
N LEU A 277 57.87 -65.77 5.99
CA LEU A 277 57.83 -64.76 4.93
C LEU A 277 56.54 -64.83 4.12
N THR A 278 56.05 -66.02 3.80
CA THR A 278 54.75 -66.20 3.13
C THR A 278 53.61 -65.68 4.01
N TYR A 279 53.60 -66.02 5.30
CA TYR A 279 52.60 -65.52 6.24
C TYR A 279 52.65 -63.99 6.40
N ALA A 280 53.85 -63.40 6.46
CA ALA A 280 54.01 -61.94 6.51
C ALA A 280 53.52 -61.27 5.21
N ALA A 281 53.71 -61.90 4.05
CA ALA A 281 53.18 -61.42 2.78
C ALA A 281 51.65 -61.46 2.75
N GLU A 282 51.03 -62.56 3.20
CA GLU A 282 49.58 -62.71 3.32
C GLU A 282 48.97 -61.64 4.25
N LEU A 283 49.57 -61.43 5.43
CA LEU A 283 49.17 -60.37 6.36
C LEU A 283 49.30 -58.98 5.74
N THR A 284 50.35 -58.73 4.96
CA THR A 284 50.55 -57.45 4.28
C THR A 284 49.47 -57.22 3.23
N ASP A 285 49.04 -58.26 2.52
CA ASP A 285 47.96 -58.16 1.55
C ASP A 285 46.57 -58.03 2.22
N GLU A 286 46.36 -58.66 3.38
CA GLU A 286 45.18 -58.42 4.22
C GLU A 286 45.14 -56.98 4.74
N LEU A 287 46.27 -56.44 5.18
CA LEU A 287 46.39 -55.04 5.60
C LEU A 287 46.00 -54.11 4.45
N LYS A 288 46.55 -54.30 3.25
CA LYS A 288 46.18 -53.49 2.07
C LYS A 288 44.70 -53.60 1.74
N ARG A 289 44.11 -54.81 1.80
CA ARG A 289 42.68 -55.02 1.57
C ARG A 289 41.81 -54.28 2.60
N THR A 290 42.20 -54.30 3.87
CA THR A 290 41.47 -53.58 4.92
C THR A 290 41.63 -52.07 4.79
N GLU A 291 42.82 -51.57 4.47
CA GLU A 291 43.05 -50.14 4.18
C GLU A 291 42.23 -49.64 3.00
N GLN A 292 42.13 -50.44 1.92
CA GLN A 292 41.28 -50.09 0.78
C GLN A 292 39.82 -50.03 1.19
N ARG A 293 39.34 -51.02 1.95
CA ARG A 293 37.96 -51.03 2.45
C ARG A 293 37.66 -49.85 3.37
N VAL A 294 38.62 -49.42 4.19
CA VAL A 294 38.50 -48.20 5.02
C VAL A 294 38.36 -46.96 4.14
N LYS A 295 39.16 -46.83 3.08
CA LYS A 295 39.05 -45.71 2.13
C LYS A 295 37.69 -45.70 1.42
N ASP A 296 37.23 -46.86 0.96
CA ASP A 296 35.93 -46.98 0.28
C ASP A 296 34.79 -46.57 1.23
N LEU A 297 34.81 -47.04 2.47
CA LEU A 297 33.85 -46.63 3.51
C LEU A 297 33.92 -45.12 3.82
N GLN A 298 35.12 -44.53 3.86
CA GLN A 298 35.27 -43.09 4.05
C GLN A 298 34.67 -42.28 2.90
N MET A 299 34.82 -42.75 1.66
CA MET A 299 34.18 -42.11 0.50
C MET A 299 32.66 -42.24 0.56
N GLU A 300 32.13 -43.40 0.94
CA GLU A 300 30.69 -43.63 1.10
C GLU A 300 30.10 -42.74 2.21
N ILE A 301 30.76 -42.63 3.36
CA ILE A 301 30.37 -41.72 4.44
C ILE A 301 30.35 -40.27 3.94
N SER A 302 31.39 -39.85 3.21
CA SER A 302 31.47 -38.48 2.68
C SER A 302 30.35 -38.19 1.68
N ALA A 303 30.01 -39.15 0.81
CA ALA A 303 28.89 -39.04 -0.11
C ALA A 303 27.54 -38.93 0.61
N LEU A 304 27.31 -39.79 1.63
CA LEU A 304 26.10 -39.75 2.44
C LEU A 304 25.94 -38.43 3.20
N VAL A 305 27.03 -37.88 3.76
CA VAL A 305 27.02 -36.56 4.42
C VAL A 305 26.65 -35.47 3.42
N MET A 306 27.24 -35.47 2.23
CA MET A 306 26.91 -34.48 1.19
C MET A 306 25.45 -34.57 0.73
N ASP A 307 24.92 -35.79 0.57
CA ASP A 307 23.51 -35.99 0.20
C ASP A 307 22.57 -35.56 1.33
N GLN A 308 22.93 -35.81 2.59
CA GLN A 308 22.21 -35.32 3.75
C GLN A 308 22.18 -33.79 3.79
N GLU A 309 23.32 -33.11 3.64
CA GLU A 309 23.38 -31.65 3.60
C GLU A 309 22.53 -31.07 2.46
N ARG A 310 22.53 -31.69 1.28
CA ARG A 310 21.68 -31.29 0.15
C ARG A 310 20.19 -31.46 0.46
N ALA A 311 19.82 -32.56 1.11
CA ALA A 311 18.45 -32.81 1.54
C ALA A 311 18.00 -31.84 2.64
N GLU A 312 18.88 -31.50 3.59
CA GLU A 312 18.62 -30.50 4.63
C GLU A 312 18.45 -29.10 4.04
N ILE A 313 19.31 -28.69 3.10
CA ILE A 313 19.20 -27.41 2.41
C ILE A 313 17.90 -27.32 1.62
N SER A 314 17.50 -28.38 0.91
CA SER A 314 16.23 -28.40 0.16
C SER A 314 15.02 -28.38 1.09
N SER A 315 15.05 -29.15 2.18
CA SER A 315 14.02 -29.15 3.23
C SER A 315 13.87 -27.78 3.88
N LEU A 316 14.98 -27.12 4.25
CA LEU A 316 14.97 -25.77 4.82
C LEU A 316 14.39 -24.73 3.86
N LYS A 317 14.64 -24.85 2.55
CA LYS A 317 14.02 -23.97 1.54
C LYS A 317 12.51 -24.17 1.51
N VAL A 318 12.04 -25.42 1.44
CA VAL A 318 10.61 -25.73 1.46
C VAL A 318 9.94 -25.25 2.75
N LEU A 319 10.59 -25.43 3.91
CA LEU A 319 10.08 -24.94 5.18
C LEU A 319 9.94 -23.41 5.21
N LYS A 320 10.93 -22.66 4.70
CA LYS A 320 10.85 -21.20 4.59
C LYS A 320 9.73 -20.75 3.67
N GLU A 321 9.55 -21.40 2.52
CA GLU A 321 8.45 -21.10 1.60
C GLU A 321 7.08 -21.38 2.23
N LEU A 322 6.96 -22.46 3.02
CA LEU A 322 5.73 -22.77 3.75
C LEU A 322 5.48 -21.77 4.87
N GLU A 323 6.51 -21.34 5.59
CA GLU A 323 6.41 -20.33 6.64
C GLU A 323 5.94 -18.99 6.07
N GLU A 324 6.49 -18.56 4.93
CA GLU A 324 6.07 -17.33 4.22
C GLU A 324 4.61 -17.44 3.71
N LYS A 325 4.21 -18.61 3.21
CA LYS A 325 2.81 -18.84 2.82
C LYS A 325 1.88 -18.79 4.03
N ILE A 326 2.29 -19.34 5.17
CA ILE A 326 1.50 -19.29 6.41
C ILE A 326 1.40 -17.85 6.90
N THR A 327 2.50 -17.09 6.96
CA THR A 327 2.46 -15.69 7.42
C THR A 327 1.55 -14.87 6.52
N LYS A 328 1.66 -14.98 5.19
CA LYS A 328 0.80 -14.29 4.24
C LYS A 328 -0.67 -14.65 4.38
N THR A 329 -0.99 -15.95 4.45
CA THR A 329 -2.39 -16.40 4.62
C THR A 329 -2.96 -16.00 5.98
N THR A 330 -2.15 -15.95 7.04
CA THR A 330 -2.61 -15.45 8.36
C THR A 330 -2.86 -13.95 8.35
N GLU A 331 -2.07 -13.16 7.62
CA GLU A 331 -2.30 -11.72 7.44
C GLU A 331 -3.58 -11.46 6.63
N GLU A 332 -3.76 -12.18 5.52
CA GLU A 332 -4.99 -12.13 4.71
C GLU A 332 -6.24 -12.53 5.51
N ALA A 333 -6.13 -13.57 6.35
CA ALA A 333 -7.19 -14.00 7.24
C ALA A 333 -7.53 -12.94 8.30
N LYS A 334 -6.52 -12.33 8.95
CA LYS A 334 -6.71 -11.23 9.90
C LYS A 334 -7.38 -10.03 9.25
N TRP A 335 -6.93 -9.64 8.05
CA TRP A 335 -7.55 -8.56 7.28
C TRP A 335 -9.02 -8.85 6.94
N CYS A 336 -9.31 -10.08 6.50
CA CYS A 336 -10.69 -10.51 6.24
C CYS A 336 -11.54 -10.49 7.53
N GLU A 337 -11.00 -10.90 8.66
CA GLU A 337 -11.68 -10.88 9.96
C GLU A 337 -11.96 -9.44 10.42
N GLU A 338 -10.99 -8.53 10.32
CA GLU A 338 -11.15 -7.11 10.65
C GLU A 338 -12.20 -6.45 9.77
N ARG A 339 -12.17 -6.72 8.45
CA ARG A 339 -13.18 -6.24 7.51
C ARG A 339 -14.55 -6.83 7.83
N GLY A 340 -14.64 -8.11 8.17
CA GLY A 340 -15.88 -8.76 8.62
C GLY A 340 -16.44 -8.13 9.89
N LYS A 341 -15.59 -7.82 10.88
CA LYS A 341 -15.97 -7.10 12.10
C LYS A 341 -16.46 -5.68 11.79
N ALA A 342 -15.81 -4.96 10.88
CA ALA A 342 -16.25 -3.63 10.45
C ALA A 342 -17.62 -3.67 9.77
N SER A 343 -17.81 -4.59 8.80
CA SER A 343 -19.11 -4.77 8.13
C SER A 343 -20.21 -5.20 9.11
N SER A 344 -19.91 -6.10 10.06
CA SER A 344 -20.86 -6.52 11.08
C SER A 344 -21.28 -5.36 12.00
N LYS A 345 -20.36 -4.46 12.35
CA LYS A 345 -20.69 -3.24 13.11
C LYS A 345 -21.63 -2.32 12.34
N VAL A 346 -21.36 -2.07 11.05
CA VAL A 346 -22.24 -1.25 10.20
C VAL A 346 -23.62 -1.89 10.05
N LEU A 347 -23.67 -3.20 9.84
CA LEU A 347 -24.93 -3.92 9.72
C LEU A 347 -25.72 -3.89 11.04
N GLY A 348 -25.06 -4.03 12.19
CA GLY A 348 -25.70 -3.87 13.50
C GLY A 348 -26.23 -2.46 13.77
N GLN A 349 -25.53 -1.42 13.33
CA GLN A 349 -26.02 -0.03 13.38
C GLN A 349 -27.26 0.14 12.51
N LEU A 350 -27.22 -0.32 11.26
CA LEU A 350 -28.35 -0.27 10.34
C LEU A 350 -29.57 -1.00 10.90
N MET A 351 -29.40 -2.20 11.46
CA MET A 351 -30.49 -2.93 12.12
C MET A 351 -31.09 -2.14 13.29
N SER A 352 -30.26 -1.49 14.11
CA SER A 352 -30.72 -0.69 15.25
C SER A 352 -31.51 0.55 14.81
N GLU A 353 -31.05 1.23 13.76
CA GLU A 353 -31.77 2.36 13.13
C GLU A 353 -33.09 1.90 12.50
N MET A 354 -33.07 0.73 11.88
CA MET A 354 -34.25 0.12 11.26
C MET A 354 -35.31 -0.25 12.29
N GLU A 355 -34.90 -0.78 13.44
CA GLU A 355 -35.76 -1.00 14.60
C GLU A 355 -36.32 0.31 15.16
N ALA A 356 -35.52 1.37 15.24
CA ALA A 356 -35.96 2.68 15.70
C ALA A 356 -37.01 3.28 14.75
N LEU A 357 -36.76 3.25 13.44
CA LEU A 357 -37.71 3.68 12.41
C LEU A 357 -39.00 2.86 12.49
N GLY A 358 -38.90 1.55 12.70
CA GLY A 358 -40.04 0.67 12.89
C GLY A 358 -40.92 1.08 14.08
N ARG A 359 -40.30 1.46 15.20
CA ARG A 359 -41.00 1.99 16.39
C ARG A 359 -41.64 3.35 16.11
N ASP A 360 -40.93 4.26 15.45
CA ASP A 360 -41.43 5.62 15.17
C ASP A 360 -42.64 5.61 14.24
N ILE A 361 -42.67 4.71 13.25
CA ILE A 361 -43.76 4.60 12.27
C ILE A 361 -44.92 3.70 12.80
N ASN A 362 -44.79 3.11 14.00
CA ASN A 362 -45.72 2.11 14.53
C ASN A 362 -45.95 0.93 13.55
N CYS A 363 -44.91 0.52 12.83
CA CYS A 363 -44.96 -0.70 12.04
C CYS A 363 -44.80 -1.91 12.97
N SER A 364 -45.57 -2.99 12.74
CA SER A 364 -45.38 -4.26 13.46
C SER A 364 -44.14 -4.99 12.92
N VAL A 365 -42.95 -4.47 13.23
CA VAL A 365 -41.66 -4.90 12.65
C VAL A 365 -40.99 -6.04 13.44
N THR A 366 -41.48 -6.37 14.63
CA THR A 366 -40.81 -7.34 15.52
C THR A 366 -40.56 -8.70 14.86
N LYS A 367 -41.48 -9.20 14.04
CA LYS A 367 -41.32 -10.49 13.34
C LYS A 367 -40.33 -10.45 12.17
N THR A 368 -40.24 -9.35 11.44
CA THR A 368 -39.35 -9.24 10.27
C THR A 368 -37.91 -8.92 10.68
N VAL A 369 -37.71 -8.20 11.79
CA VAL A 369 -36.38 -7.95 12.38
C VAL A 369 -35.79 -9.22 13.03
N GLU A 370 -36.61 -10.04 13.68
CA GLU A 370 -36.16 -11.35 14.20
C GLU A 370 -35.73 -12.28 13.06
N GLN A 371 -36.48 -12.31 11.94
CA GLN A 371 -36.12 -13.06 10.74
C GLN A 371 -34.84 -12.56 10.07
N LEU A 372 -34.56 -11.25 10.10
CA LEU A 372 -33.30 -10.67 9.63
C LEU A 372 -32.08 -11.09 10.45
N ARG A 373 -32.28 -11.48 11.71
CA ARG A 373 -31.20 -11.86 12.63
C ARG A 373 -30.80 -13.33 12.50
N GLU A 374 -31.73 -14.17 12.08
CA GLU A 374 -31.57 -15.63 12.05
C GLU A 374 -31.33 -16.20 10.65
N ASP A 375 -31.82 -15.53 9.59
CA ASP A 375 -31.80 -16.11 8.24
C ASP A 375 -30.63 -15.64 7.38
N LYS A 376 -30.14 -16.52 6.49
CA LYS A 376 -28.93 -16.28 5.68
C LYS A 376 -29.16 -15.34 4.49
N ASP A 377 -30.42 -15.09 4.14
CA ASP A 377 -30.80 -14.29 2.97
C ASP A 377 -31.18 -12.86 3.38
N VAL A 378 -30.15 -12.07 3.68
CA VAL A 378 -30.26 -10.70 4.17
C VAL A 378 -31.02 -9.80 3.18
N ASP A 379 -30.82 -10.02 1.87
CA ASP A 379 -31.41 -9.19 0.81
C ASP A 379 -32.93 -9.37 0.72
N LEU A 380 -33.41 -10.62 0.76
CA LEU A 380 -34.85 -10.90 0.71
C LEU A 380 -35.58 -10.30 1.91
N ASN A 381 -34.96 -10.35 3.08
CA ASN A 381 -35.55 -9.87 4.32
C ASN A 381 -35.54 -8.33 4.41
N LEU A 382 -34.53 -7.65 3.85
CA LEU A 382 -34.49 -6.18 3.74
C LEU A 382 -35.59 -5.65 2.82
N VAL A 383 -35.82 -6.33 1.68
CA VAL A 383 -36.92 -5.99 0.76
C VAL A 383 -38.27 -6.12 1.45
N GLN A 384 -38.47 -7.18 2.24
CA GLN A 384 -39.70 -7.35 3.01
C GLN A 384 -39.89 -6.25 4.06
N PHE A 385 -38.83 -5.84 4.77
CA PHE A 385 -38.92 -4.72 5.70
C PHE A 385 -39.30 -3.41 4.99
N PHE A 386 -38.59 -3.05 3.93
CA PHE A 386 -38.86 -1.79 3.23
C PHE A 386 -40.24 -1.76 2.59
N SER A 387 -40.74 -2.88 2.07
CA SER A 387 -42.12 -2.96 1.55
C SER A 387 -43.18 -2.70 2.64
N LEU A 388 -42.92 -3.14 3.88
CA LEU A 388 -43.82 -2.88 5.01
C LEU A 388 -43.79 -1.40 5.43
N VAL A 389 -42.60 -0.80 5.47
CA VAL A 389 -42.42 0.63 5.75
C VAL A 389 -43.08 1.48 4.66
N GLU A 390 -42.85 1.15 3.39
CA GLU A 390 -43.44 1.83 2.23
C GLU A 390 -44.98 1.80 2.30
N LYS A 391 -45.56 0.63 2.59
CA LYS A 391 -47.01 0.51 2.78
C LYS A 391 -47.51 1.44 3.89
N LYS A 392 -46.78 1.53 5.01
CA LYS A 392 -47.19 2.38 6.13
C LYS A 392 -47.03 3.87 5.87
N ILE A 393 -45.96 4.27 5.19
CA ILE A 393 -45.77 5.65 4.72
C ILE A 393 -46.90 6.04 3.76
N ASN A 394 -47.26 5.16 2.81
CA ASN A 394 -48.37 5.38 1.90
C ASN A 394 -49.71 5.53 2.63
N GLU A 395 -49.96 4.75 3.68
CA GLU A 395 -51.14 4.90 4.55
C GLU A 395 -51.15 6.27 5.28
N LEU A 396 -49.99 6.69 5.84
CA LEU A 396 -49.87 7.98 6.54
C LEU A 396 -50.06 9.17 5.58
N LEU A 397 -49.46 9.11 4.40
CA LEU A 397 -49.64 10.11 3.34
C LEU A 397 -51.11 10.19 2.88
N LEU A 398 -51.79 9.05 2.78
CA LEU A 398 -53.22 9.02 2.46
C LEU A 398 -54.05 9.66 3.57
N MET A 399 -53.73 9.40 4.84
CA MET A 399 -54.40 10.06 5.97
C MET A 399 -54.15 11.57 5.99
N GLU A 400 -52.93 12.02 5.72
CA GLU A 400 -52.60 13.45 5.63
C GLU A 400 -53.33 14.11 4.46
N ALA A 401 -53.39 13.46 3.29
CA ALA A 401 -54.15 13.95 2.15
C ALA A 401 -55.63 14.13 2.51
N VAL A 402 -56.26 13.12 3.12
CA VAL A 402 -57.66 13.19 3.58
C VAL A 402 -57.86 14.29 4.63
N GLN A 403 -56.91 14.46 5.55
CA GLN A 403 -56.96 15.53 6.56
C GLN A 403 -56.83 16.91 5.93
N CYS A 404 -55.92 17.09 4.96
CA CYS A 404 -55.78 18.31 4.17
C CYS A 404 -57.07 18.65 3.42
N TYR A 405 -57.73 17.65 2.80
CA TYR A 405 -59.03 17.82 2.15
C TYR A 405 -60.14 18.20 3.15
N SER A 406 -60.11 17.66 4.36
CA SER A 406 -61.10 17.93 5.41
C SER A 406 -60.91 19.30 6.07
N SER A 407 -59.66 19.79 6.18
CA SER A 407 -59.34 21.14 6.66
C SER A 407 -59.51 22.25 5.61
N ALA A 408 -59.74 21.88 4.34
CA ALA A 408 -59.92 22.81 3.22
C ALA A 408 -61.39 23.18 2.94
N ASP A 409 -62.35 22.81 3.80
CA ASP A 409 -63.77 23.15 3.65
C ASP A 409 -64.09 24.63 3.98
N GLY A 410 -63.15 25.54 3.70
CA GLY A 410 -63.28 26.94 4.10
C GLY A 410 -62.24 27.93 3.57
N SER A 411 -61.69 27.78 2.36
CA SER A 411 -61.48 28.89 1.39
C SER A 411 -60.62 28.50 0.19
N ASP A 412 -61.11 28.89 -1.00
CA ASP A 412 -60.44 29.05 -2.30
C ASP A 412 -59.85 27.83 -3.03
N PRO A 413 -60.22 27.59 -4.32
CA PRO A 413 -59.61 26.59 -5.16
C PRO A 413 -58.48 27.21 -6.00
N ALA A 414 -57.24 26.73 -5.84
CA ALA A 414 -56.26 26.56 -6.92
C ALA A 414 -54.87 26.26 -6.35
N GLN A 415 -54.45 25.00 -6.43
CA GLN A 415 -53.09 24.62 -6.86
C GLN A 415 -53.08 23.12 -7.22
N PRO A 416 -52.53 22.72 -8.38
CA PRO A 416 -52.33 21.31 -8.68
C PRO A 416 -51.15 20.81 -7.83
N LEU A 417 -51.40 19.80 -7.00
CA LEU A 417 -50.38 19.11 -6.23
C LEU A 417 -49.45 18.35 -7.18
N LEU A 418 -48.18 18.75 -7.21
CA LEU A 418 -47.11 17.97 -7.81
C LEU A 418 -46.91 16.71 -6.98
N ASN A 419 -46.99 15.56 -7.65
CA ASN A 419 -46.80 14.24 -7.08
C ASN A 419 -45.31 14.10 -6.64
N PRO A 420 -44.99 13.80 -5.37
CA PRO A 420 -43.59 13.71 -4.89
C PRO A 420 -42.80 12.49 -5.43
N LEU A 421 -43.45 11.64 -6.24
CA LEU A 421 -42.94 10.33 -6.66
C LEU A 421 -41.94 10.36 -7.84
N LEU A 422 -41.75 11.49 -8.52
CA LEU A 422 -40.81 11.60 -9.64
C LEU A 422 -39.78 12.71 -9.37
N GLY A 423 -38.76 12.39 -8.57
CA GLY A 423 -37.55 13.19 -8.42
C GLY A 423 -36.48 12.71 -9.40
N THR A 424 -36.25 13.47 -10.46
CA THR A 424 -35.14 13.31 -11.41
C THR A 424 -33.80 13.63 -10.75
N THR A 425 -32.89 12.66 -10.67
CA THR A 425 -31.48 12.90 -10.34
C THR A 425 -30.65 12.95 -11.62
N ASP A 426 -30.33 14.16 -12.08
CA ASP A 426 -29.16 14.40 -12.91
C ASP A 426 -27.93 14.43 -11.99
N VAL A 427 -27.20 13.32 -11.92
CA VAL A 427 -25.86 13.28 -11.33
C VAL A 427 -24.88 13.53 -12.47
N GLN A 428 -24.34 14.75 -12.50
CA GLN A 428 -23.25 15.10 -13.39
C GLN A 428 -21.93 14.64 -12.77
N GLU A 429 -21.38 13.53 -13.26
CA GLU A 429 -19.99 13.13 -13.01
C GLU A 429 -19.06 14.22 -13.57
N LYS A 430 -18.09 14.65 -12.77
CA LYS A 430 -16.97 15.49 -13.22
C LYS A 430 -15.65 14.80 -12.91
N ASP A 431 -14.93 14.53 -13.99
CA ASP A 431 -13.63 13.87 -14.07
C ASP A 431 -12.59 14.40 -13.06
N LEU A 432 -12.00 13.46 -12.33
CA LEU A 432 -10.78 13.62 -11.54
C LEU A 432 -9.57 13.43 -12.45
N GLY A 433 -9.08 14.50 -13.07
CA GLY A 433 -7.90 14.40 -13.91
C GLY A 433 -7.28 15.73 -14.29
N GLN A 434 -6.72 16.48 -13.33
CA GLN A 434 -5.68 17.50 -13.57
C GLN A 434 -5.32 18.26 -12.29
N LEU A 435 -4.60 17.65 -11.33
CA LEU A 435 -3.91 18.42 -10.29
C LEU A 435 -2.65 17.68 -9.80
N TYR A 436 -1.58 17.73 -10.59
CA TYR A 436 -0.22 17.55 -10.08
C TYR A 436 0.73 18.50 -10.81
N GLN A 437 1.29 19.44 -10.06
CA GLN A 437 2.58 20.07 -10.41
C GLN A 437 3.67 19.51 -9.49
N PRO A 438 4.91 19.36 -9.98
CA PRO A 438 5.99 18.71 -9.26
C PRO A 438 6.59 19.60 -8.16
N PRO A 439 7.13 19.01 -7.07
CA PRO A 439 7.62 19.76 -5.90
C PRO A 439 9.01 20.38 -6.11
N PRO A 440 9.32 21.50 -5.43
CA PRO A 440 10.61 22.17 -5.50
C PRO A 440 11.67 21.49 -4.61
N ALA A 441 12.93 21.56 -5.03
CA ALA A 441 14.09 21.02 -4.33
C ALA A 441 14.50 21.90 -3.15
N LEU A 442 14.79 21.30 -1.99
CA LEU A 442 15.24 21.98 -0.77
C LEU A 442 16.60 21.44 -0.31
N ASP A 443 17.64 22.24 -0.56
CA ASP A 443 19.07 21.92 -0.38
C ASP A 443 19.59 22.25 1.04
N VAL A 444 18.77 22.87 1.91
CA VAL A 444 19.24 23.58 3.12
C VAL A 444 19.38 22.67 4.36
N THR A 445 18.86 21.43 4.34
CA THR A 445 18.93 20.52 5.50
C THR A 445 20.19 19.64 5.53
N ALA A 446 21.10 19.81 4.56
CA ALA A 446 22.26 18.96 4.38
C ALA A 446 23.29 19.06 5.53
N ASP A 447 23.55 20.28 6.02
CA ASP A 447 24.72 20.59 6.84
C ASP A 447 24.57 20.25 8.32
N VAL A 448 23.35 20.27 8.88
CA VAL A 448 23.12 20.00 10.31
C VAL A 448 23.13 18.50 10.63
N ILE A 449 22.83 17.66 9.64
CA ILE A 449 22.72 16.19 9.79
C ILE A 449 24.10 15.52 9.75
N ASP A 450 25.10 16.15 9.14
CA ASP A 450 26.45 15.59 9.00
C ASP A 450 27.26 15.64 10.32
N ALA A 451 26.82 16.42 11.32
CA ALA A 451 27.47 16.56 12.61
C ALA A 451 27.06 15.51 13.67
N CYS A 452 26.07 14.64 13.40
CA CYS A 452 25.61 13.65 14.38
C CYS A 452 26.24 12.26 14.14
N GLU A 453 27.15 11.86 15.04
CA GLU A 453 27.87 10.58 14.98
C GLU A 453 27.08 9.37 15.51
N LEU A 454 25.94 9.57 16.19
CA LEU A 454 25.05 8.48 16.64
C LEU A 454 23.72 8.46 15.88
N PRO A 455 23.13 7.25 15.65
CA PRO A 455 21.82 7.13 15.02
C PRO A 455 20.73 7.74 15.91
N LEU A 456 20.11 8.81 15.43
CA LEU A 456 19.05 9.53 16.13
C LEU A 456 17.73 8.74 16.09
N ASP A 457 17.04 8.66 17.22
CA ASP A 457 15.70 8.06 17.33
C ASP A 457 14.66 8.92 16.60
N HIS A 458 13.56 8.31 16.13
CA HIS A 458 12.51 8.96 15.33
C HIS A 458 11.94 10.22 16.01
N ARG A 459 11.84 10.20 17.34
CA ARG A 459 11.41 11.36 18.14
C ARG A 459 12.42 12.51 18.11
N GLN A 460 13.71 12.21 18.19
CA GLN A 460 14.79 13.20 18.18
C GLN A 460 14.93 13.84 16.81
N LEU A 461 14.77 13.03 15.75
CA LEU A 461 14.78 13.50 14.38
C LEU A 461 13.61 14.44 14.07
N ARG A 462 12.40 14.07 14.48
CA ARG A 462 11.21 14.94 14.33
C ARG A 462 11.41 16.28 15.03
N GLN A 463 12.05 16.29 16.19
CA GLN A 463 12.33 17.51 16.96
C GLN A 463 13.37 18.40 16.28
N LEU A 464 14.42 17.83 15.69
CA LEU A 464 15.43 18.56 14.91
C LEU A 464 14.84 19.21 13.65
N VAL A 465 13.98 18.49 12.93
CA VAL A 465 13.32 19.01 11.73
C VAL A 465 12.38 20.16 12.07
N LEU A 466 11.59 20.03 13.13
CA LEU A 466 10.73 21.12 13.61
C LEU A 466 11.53 22.34 14.05
N GLN A 467 12.67 22.16 14.73
CA GLN A 467 13.57 23.26 15.10
C GLN A 467 14.22 23.94 13.89
N SER A 468 14.60 23.19 12.86
CA SER A 468 15.15 23.78 11.62
C SER A 468 14.12 24.56 10.82
N HIS A 469 12.85 24.14 10.82
CA HIS A 469 11.77 24.89 10.19
C HIS A 469 11.43 26.18 10.94
N LEU A 470 11.44 26.16 12.28
CA LEU A 470 11.25 27.36 13.10
C LEU A 470 12.40 28.37 12.87
N LYS A 471 13.65 27.90 12.88
CA LYS A 471 14.83 28.75 12.65
C LYS A 471 14.86 29.35 11.24
N GLY A 472 14.43 28.59 10.23
CA GLY A 472 14.29 29.10 8.86
C GLY A 472 13.13 30.08 8.67
N GLN A 473 12.09 30.05 9.52
CA GLN A 473 11.02 31.06 9.54
C GLN A 473 11.46 32.36 10.24
N ASP A 474 12.26 32.25 11.31
CA ASP A 474 12.85 33.40 12.00
C ASP A 474 13.87 34.15 11.10
N ASP A 475 14.69 33.42 10.34
CA ASP A 475 15.64 34.02 9.39
C ASP A 475 14.92 34.66 8.17
N ALA A 476 13.76 34.14 7.77
CA ALA A 476 12.95 34.70 6.67
C ALA A 476 12.20 35.98 7.09
N THR A 477 11.78 36.07 8.36
CA THR A 477 11.10 37.26 8.90
C THR A 477 12.09 38.40 9.18
N ASP A 478 13.33 38.11 9.63
CA ASP A 478 14.40 39.10 9.78
C ASP A 478 14.92 39.63 8.41
N ALA A 479 14.81 38.83 7.34
CA ALA A 479 15.12 39.26 5.98
C ALA A 479 14.05 40.18 5.38
N ASP A 480 12.77 39.98 5.72
CA ASP A 480 11.67 40.85 5.30
C ASP A 480 11.64 42.17 6.09
N GLU A 481 11.94 42.17 7.40
CA GLU A 481 12.09 43.40 8.19
C GLU A 481 13.26 44.27 7.69
N LYS A 482 14.37 43.67 7.27
CA LYS A 482 15.50 44.39 6.65
C LYS A 482 15.19 44.94 5.26
N ARG A 483 14.28 44.30 4.49
CA ARG A 483 13.81 44.84 3.20
C ARG A 483 12.88 46.04 3.40
N VAL A 484 11.97 45.98 4.37
CA VAL A 484 11.06 47.10 4.67
C VAL A 484 11.80 48.32 5.23
N ALA A 485 12.91 48.12 5.97
CA ALA A 485 13.75 49.21 6.48
C ALA A 485 14.64 49.89 5.42
N LEU A 486 14.77 49.33 4.21
CA LEU A 486 15.51 49.91 3.07
C LEU A 486 14.60 50.66 2.08
N GLU A 487 13.27 50.56 2.24
CA GLU A 487 12.26 51.25 1.41
C GLU A 487 11.58 52.43 2.13
N CYS A 488 12.02 52.79 3.34
CA CYS A 488 11.73 54.07 4.02
C CYS A 488 13.01 54.90 4.10
#